data_AF-A0A0G1BFF6-F1
#
_entry.id   AF-A0A0G1BFF6-F1
#
_cell.length_a   1.000
_cell.length_b   1.000
_cell.length_c   1.000
_cell.angle_alpha   90.00
_cell.angle_beta   90.00
_cell.angle_gamma   90.00
#
_symmetry.space_group_name_H-M   'P 1'
#
loop_
_entity.id
_entity.type
_entity.pdbx_description
1 polymer ?
#
loop_
_entity_poly.entity_id
_entity_poly.type
_entity_poly.pdbx_seq_one_letter_code
_entity_poly.pdbx_strand_id
1 'polypeptide(L)'
;MWLIFINGYISVFYFIFYYQNRFALYLYPLFALIAGYGLYNLWLKMRNKNRRLIAILGGAGFVLMLAGAIKLDFLILKNDTRLQARQWIEANLPEQTKIIVASPLTRLAATPEAIKEQEKIQASSLRQTDLMERDFTTPKSFHALNLYTITEQESSLFYENIEEYVKNNRYQYIFLGQEHFSSNSKKEKAWQTLGQMGTPLKIFKGSENDGFDFTSGAFGNISDFFKLKNPGPNTFIISLKKQAL
;
A
#
# COMPACT_ATOMS: atom_id res chain seq x y z
N MET A 1 24.58 2.01 37.35
CA MET A 1 23.12 2.01 37.58
C MET A 1 22.34 2.57 36.38
N TRP A 2 22.61 3.80 35.93
CA TRP A 2 21.91 4.42 34.79
C TRP A 2 22.03 3.67 33.45
N LEU A 3 23.21 3.17 33.09
CA LEU A 3 23.38 2.39 31.85
C LEU A 3 22.61 1.07 31.89
N ILE A 4 22.48 0.43 33.05
CA ILE A 4 21.71 -0.80 33.22
C ILE A 4 20.22 -0.51 33.05
N PHE A 5 19.74 0.62 33.60
CA PHE A 5 18.36 1.07 33.42
C PHE A 5 18.07 1.40 31.95
N ILE A 6 18.94 2.15 31.27
CA ILE A 6 18.78 2.49 29.84
C ILE A 6 18.79 1.23 28.97
N ASN A 7 19.75 0.32 29.18
CA ASN A 7 19.80 -0.93 28.41
C ASN A 7 18.58 -1.81 28.72
N GLY A 8 18.18 -1.92 29.99
CA GLY A 8 16.97 -2.64 30.39
C GLY A 8 15.72 -2.06 29.73
N TYR A 9 15.57 -0.74 29.72
CA TYR A 9 14.47 -0.04 29.06
C TYR A 9 14.48 -0.30 27.55
N ILE A 10 15.62 -0.14 26.86
CA ILE A 10 15.75 -0.45 25.43
C ILE A 10 15.42 -1.91 25.14
N SER A 11 15.91 -2.86 25.95
CA SER A 11 15.66 -4.29 25.76
C SER A 11 14.19 -4.64 25.96
N VAL A 12 13.57 -4.20 27.06
CA VAL A 12 12.13 -4.40 27.32
C VAL A 12 11.32 -3.80 26.17
N PHE A 13 11.67 -2.60 25.75
CA PHE A 13 10.93 -1.89 24.73
C PHE A 13 11.10 -2.54 23.34
N TYR A 14 12.32 -2.96 23.01
CA TYR A 14 12.59 -3.70 21.77
C TYR A 14 11.89 -5.06 21.75
N PHE A 15 11.99 -5.87 22.81
CA PHE A 15 11.43 -7.23 22.81
C PHE A 15 9.90 -7.28 22.98
N ILE A 16 9.31 -6.38 23.77
CA ILE A 16 7.85 -6.36 23.99
C ILE A 16 7.14 -5.66 22.84
N PHE A 17 7.73 -4.59 22.29
CA PHE A 17 7.08 -3.76 21.27
C PHE A 17 7.65 -3.95 19.86
N TYR A 18 8.49 -4.97 19.63
CA TYR A 18 9.10 -5.28 18.34
C TYR A 18 8.11 -5.25 17.17
N TYR A 19 6.90 -5.77 17.40
CA TYR A 19 5.86 -5.90 16.38
C TYR A 19 5.14 -4.59 16.03
N GLN A 20 5.43 -3.50 16.74
CA GLN A 20 4.76 -2.22 16.53
C GLN A 20 5.80 -1.10 16.36
N ASN A 21 6.21 -0.91 15.10
CA ASN A 21 7.15 0.12 14.65
C ASN A 21 6.87 1.53 15.22
N ARG A 22 5.60 1.85 15.51
CA ARG A 22 5.19 3.13 16.12
C ARG A 22 5.82 3.40 17.48
N PHE A 23 6.16 2.37 18.25
CA PHE A 23 6.75 2.56 19.56
C PHE A 23 8.23 2.93 19.46
N ALA A 24 8.95 2.42 18.45
CA ALA A 24 10.36 2.73 18.24
C ALA A 24 10.63 4.24 18.05
N LEU A 25 9.61 5.00 17.65
CA LEU A 25 9.69 6.46 17.45
C LEU A 25 10.16 7.21 18.71
N TYR A 26 9.74 6.76 19.90
CA TYR A 26 10.15 7.37 21.17
C TYR A 26 11.60 7.09 21.54
N LEU A 27 12.22 6.06 20.94
CA LEU A 27 13.63 5.73 21.19
C LEU A 27 14.59 6.51 20.29
N TYR A 28 14.11 7.15 19.22
CA TYR A 28 14.98 7.87 18.28
C TYR A 28 15.82 8.99 18.90
N PRO A 29 15.31 9.85 19.80
CA PRO A 29 16.14 10.86 20.46
C PRO A 29 17.28 10.25 21.27
N LEU A 30 17.00 9.13 21.96
CA LEU A 30 18.01 8.40 22.73
C LEU A 30 19.07 7.79 21.82
N PHE A 31 18.68 7.16 20.72
CA PHE A 31 19.62 6.62 19.74
C PHE A 31 20.48 7.72 19.08
N ALA A 32 19.90 8.89 18.80
CA ALA A 32 20.64 10.03 18.27
C ALA A 32 21.71 10.53 19.27
N LEU A 33 21.37 10.64 20.56
CA LEU A 33 22.32 11.00 21.61
C LEU A 33 23.44 9.97 21.77
N ILE A 34 23.10 8.67 21.79
CA ILE A 34 24.09 7.59 21.89
C ILE A 34 25.01 7.59 20.67
N ALA A 35 24.48 7.77 19.46
CA ALA A 35 25.28 7.84 18.24
C ALA A 35 26.24 9.04 18.24
N GLY A 36 25.75 10.23 18.62
CA GLY A 36 26.57 11.44 18.74
C GLY A 36 27.69 11.30 19.77
N TYR A 37 27.37 10.77 20.96
CA TYR A 37 28.34 10.51 22.01
C TYR A 37 29.36 9.44 21.61
N GLY A 38 28.92 8.39 20.90
CA GLY A 38 29.80 7.36 20.35
C GLY A 38 30.81 7.93 19.34
N LEU A 39 30.33 8.75 18.41
CA LEU A 39 31.20 9.44 17.43
C LEU A 39 32.20 10.38 18.12
N TYR A 40 31.75 11.14 19.12
CA TYR A 40 32.62 12.02 19.92
C TYR A 40 33.74 11.24 20.62
N ASN A 41 33.42 10.11 21.26
CA ASN A 41 34.42 9.29 21.92
C ASN A 41 35.41 8.64 20.95
N LEU A 42 34.93 8.19 19.78
CA LEU A 42 35.79 7.68 18.72
C LEU A 42 36.74 8.77 18.21
N TRP A 43 36.25 10.00 18.05
CA TRP A 43 37.04 11.16 17.66
C TRP A 43 38.19 11.46 18.63
N LEU A 44 37.92 11.41 19.94
CA LEU A 44 38.94 11.64 20.97
C LEU A 44 40.02 10.57 20.98
N LYS A 45 39.65 9.29 20.80
CA LYS A 45 40.57 8.14 20.88
C LYS A 45 41.42 7.93 19.61
N MET A 46 41.04 8.52 18.48
CA MET A 46 41.71 8.31 17.20
C MET A 46 42.85 9.30 16.97
N ARG A 47 43.94 8.82 16.35
CA ARG A 47 45.06 9.64 15.88
C ARG A 47 44.57 10.73 14.91
N ASN A 48 45.22 11.89 14.90
CA ASN A 48 44.83 13.04 14.06
C ASN A 48 44.58 12.69 12.58
N LYS A 49 45.37 11.78 11.99
CA LYS A 49 45.20 11.32 10.61
C LYS A 49 43.87 10.59 10.34
N ASN A 50 43.30 9.93 11.34
CA ASN A 50 42.05 9.16 11.22
C ASN A 50 40.81 9.98 11.60
N ARG A 51 40.98 11.14 12.25
CA ARG A 51 39.86 12.02 12.63
C ARG A 51 39.05 12.45 11.41
N ARG A 52 39.72 12.84 10.32
CA ARG A 52 39.07 13.19 9.05
C ARG A 52 38.15 12.08 8.55
N LEU A 53 38.59 10.82 8.63
CA LEU A 53 37.78 9.67 8.22
C LEU A 53 36.51 9.54 9.06
N ILE A 54 36.60 9.71 10.38
CA ILE A 54 35.41 9.66 11.27
C ILE A 54 34.43 10.78 10.94
N ALA A 55 34.91 12.00 10.71
CA ALA A 55 34.05 13.10 10.30
C ALA A 55 33.35 12.81 8.97
N ILE A 56 34.08 12.26 7.99
CA ILE A 56 33.51 11.89 6.69
C ILE A 56 32.45 10.79 6.86
N LEU A 57 32.75 9.73 7.60
CA LEU A 57 31.80 8.62 7.80
C LEU A 57 30.58 9.04 8.62
N GLY A 58 30.77 9.80 9.70
CA GLY A 58 29.68 10.34 10.52
C GLY A 58 28.82 11.34 9.73
N GLY A 59 29.45 12.23 8.97
CA GLY A 59 28.77 13.17 8.08
C GLY A 59 27.99 12.45 6.98
N ALA A 60 28.59 11.45 6.32
CA ALA A 60 27.94 10.65 5.30
C ALA A 60 26.73 9.89 5.86
N GLY A 61 26.85 9.30 7.05
CA GLY A 61 25.75 8.64 7.74
C GLY A 61 24.60 9.62 8.04
N PHE A 62 24.91 10.80 8.58
CA PHE A 62 23.92 11.85 8.83
C PHE A 62 23.23 12.32 7.55
N VAL A 63 23.99 12.61 6.49
CA VAL A 63 23.45 13.05 5.19
C VAL A 63 22.54 11.97 4.59
N LEU A 64 22.91 10.69 4.69
CA LEU A 64 22.08 9.59 4.19
C LEU A 64 20.77 9.47 4.97
N MET A 65 20.80 9.58 6.30
CA MET A 65 19.58 9.59 7.13
C MET A 65 18.69 10.80 6.81
N LEU A 66 19.28 11.99 6.67
CA LEU A 66 18.57 13.22 6.33
C LEU A 66 17.94 13.13 4.93
N ALA A 67 18.66 12.62 3.94
CA ALA A 67 18.14 12.39 2.60
C ALA A 67 16.96 11.42 2.62
N GLY A 68 17.04 10.36 3.43
CA GLY A 68 15.95 9.41 3.64
C GLY A 68 14.70 10.07 4.23
N ALA A 69 14.87 10.90 5.26
CA ALA A 69 13.77 11.64 5.88
C ALA A 69 13.11 12.62 4.90
N ILE A 70 13.89 13.44 4.18
CA ILE A 70 13.37 14.37 3.18
C ILE A 70 12.62 13.62 2.08
N LYS A 71 13.14 12.48 1.62
CA LYS A 71 12.47 11.65 0.62
C LYS A 71 11.14 11.11 1.14
N LEU A 72 11.08 10.68 2.39
CA LEU A 72 9.86 10.17 3.01
C LEU A 72 8.80 11.27 3.15
N ASP A 73 9.19 12.45 3.63
CA ASP A 73 8.30 13.61 3.72
C ASP A 73 7.76 14.00 2.34
N PHE A 74 8.63 14.01 1.32
CA PHE A 74 8.22 14.27 -0.06
C PHE A 74 7.23 13.21 -0.59
N LEU A 75 7.40 11.94 -0.23
CA LEU A 75 6.47 10.89 -0.60
C LEU A 75 5.13 11.02 0.14
N ILE A 76 5.13 11.40 1.42
CA ILE A 76 3.89 11.64 2.20
C ILE A 76 3.07 12.79 1.62
N LEU A 77 3.74 13.84 1.12
CA LEU A 77 3.06 14.95 0.44
C LEU A 77 2.40 14.52 -0.87
N LYS A 78 2.75 13.36 -1.43
CA LYS A 78 2.06 12.76 -2.56
C LYS A 78 0.97 11.83 -2.07
N ASN A 79 -0.19 11.93 -2.71
CA ASN A 79 -1.27 10.97 -2.48
C ASN A 79 -0.83 9.55 -2.87
N ASP A 80 -1.31 8.54 -2.13
CA ASP A 80 -1.14 7.12 -2.48
C ASP A 80 -1.69 6.82 -3.87
N THR A 81 -1.05 5.92 -4.63
CA THR A 81 -1.49 5.53 -5.98
C THR A 81 -2.95 5.07 -6.01
N ARG A 82 -3.41 4.38 -4.96
CA ARG A 82 -4.82 3.97 -4.80
C ARG A 82 -5.75 5.17 -4.67
N LEU A 83 -5.34 6.19 -3.91
CA LEU A 83 -6.09 7.42 -3.76
C LEU A 83 -6.11 8.22 -5.06
N GLN A 84 -4.97 8.31 -5.77
CA GLN A 84 -4.90 8.94 -7.09
C GLN A 84 -5.82 8.24 -8.10
N ALA A 85 -5.83 6.91 -8.12
CA ALA A 85 -6.71 6.11 -8.98
C ALA A 85 -8.18 6.31 -8.64
N ARG A 86 -8.54 6.32 -7.36
CA ARG A 86 -9.90 6.63 -6.90
C ARG A 86 -10.34 8.03 -7.34
N GLN A 87 -9.52 9.05 -7.10
CA GLN A 87 -9.81 10.44 -7.49
C GLN A 87 -9.98 10.58 -9.00
N TRP A 88 -9.25 9.78 -9.77
CA TRP A 88 -9.39 9.73 -11.23
C TRP A 88 -10.66 9.01 -11.69
N ILE A 89 -11.17 8.01 -10.95
CA ILE A 89 -12.43 7.28 -11.26
C ILE A 89 -13.67 8.11 -10.90
N GLU A 90 -13.67 8.71 -9.70
CA GLU A 90 -14.38 9.97 -9.42
C GLU A 90 -13.90 11.00 -10.48
N ALA A 91 -14.34 12.24 -10.67
CA ALA A 91 -13.87 13.06 -11.83
C ALA A 91 -14.08 12.51 -13.29
N ASN A 92 -13.56 11.36 -13.75
CA ASN A 92 -13.59 10.92 -15.17
C ASN A 92 -14.67 9.89 -15.51
N LEU A 93 -15.11 9.04 -14.59
CA LEU A 93 -16.18 8.06 -14.87
C LEU A 93 -17.54 8.59 -14.43
N PRO A 94 -18.62 8.28 -15.20
CA PRO A 94 -19.98 8.65 -14.82
C PRO A 94 -20.44 7.84 -13.61
N GLU A 95 -21.40 8.39 -12.88
CA GLU A 95 -22.08 7.70 -11.78
C GLU A 95 -22.73 6.39 -12.26
N GLN A 96 -22.93 5.45 -11.33
CA GLN A 96 -23.53 4.13 -11.59
C GLN A 96 -22.73 3.23 -12.56
N THR A 97 -21.55 3.66 -13.01
CA THR A 97 -20.64 2.80 -13.77
C THR A 97 -20.36 1.51 -13.00
N LYS A 98 -20.42 0.37 -13.67
CA LYS A 98 -20.09 -0.95 -13.11
C LYS A 98 -18.59 -1.16 -13.06
N ILE A 99 -18.04 -1.22 -11.86
CA ILE A 99 -16.59 -1.29 -11.61
C ILE A 99 -16.30 -2.41 -10.63
N ILE A 100 -15.35 -3.29 -10.97
CA ILE A 100 -14.79 -4.24 -10.00
C ILE A 100 -13.61 -3.57 -9.30
N VAL A 101 -13.59 -3.61 -7.97
CA VAL A 101 -12.49 -3.07 -7.16
C VAL A 101 -11.77 -4.23 -6.47
N ALA A 102 -10.62 -4.60 -7.02
CA ALA A 102 -9.71 -5.62 -6.52
C ALA A 102 -8.37 -4.95 -6.17
N SER A 103 -8.37 -4.14 -5.12
CA SER A 103 -7.13 -3.62 -4.53
C SER A 103 -7.25 -3.48 -3.02
N PRO A 104 -6.26 -3.94 -2.22
CA PRO A 104 -6.19 -3.77 -0.79
C PRO A 104 -6.38 -2.33 -0.37
N LEU A 105 -7.06 -2.19 0.78
CA LEU A 105 -7.25 -0.91 1.47
C LEU A 105 -7.88 0.18 0.58
N THR A 106 -8.51 -0.22 -0.52
CA THR A 106 -9.12 0.67 -1.50
C THR A 106 -10.57 0.29 -1.66
N ARG A 107 -11.42 1.30 -1.82
CA ARG A 107 -12.83 1.14 -2.12
C ARG A 107 -13.34 2.32 -2.92
N LEU A 108 -14.42 2.09 -3.64
CA LEU A 108 -15.26 3.13 -4.21
C LEU A 108 -16.61 3.14 -3.47
N ALA A 109 -17.22 4.32 -3.35
CA ALA A 109 -18.56 4.42 -2.81
C ALA A 109 -19.53 3.61 -3.67
N ALA A 110 -20.21 2.65 -3.05
CA ALA A 110 -21.04 1.67 -3.75
C ALA A 110 -22.51 2.08 -3.71
N THR A 111 -23.25 1.79 -4.77
CA THR A 111 -24.71 1.90 -4.78
C THR A 111 -25.33 0.78 -3.93
N PRO A 112 -26.56 0.96 -3.40
CA PRO A 112 -27.28 -0.09 -2.68
C PRO A 112 -27.41 -1.39 -3.49
N GLU A 113 -27.52 -1.32 -4.81
CA GLU A 113 -27.57 -2.48 -5.70
C GLU A 113 -26.25 -3.25 -5.71
N ALA A 114 -25.11 -2.55 -5.76
CA ALA A 114 -23.80 -3.18 -5.72
C ALA A 114 -23.52 -3.83 -4.36
N ILE A 115 -23.98 -3.22 -3.27
CA ILE A 115 -23.88 -3.79 -1.91
C ILE A 115 -24.70 -5.07 -1.81
N LYS A 116 -25.95 -5.08 -2.31
CA LYS A 116 -26.78 -6.29 -2.38
C LYS A 116 -26.15 -7.37 -3.26
N GLU A 117 -25.48 -6.98 -4.34
CA GLU A 117 -24.75 -7.92 -5.20
C GLU A 117 -23.55 -8.53 -4.47
N GLN A 118 -22.77 -7.73 -3.75
CA GLN A 118 -21.66 -8.20 -2.93
C GLN A 118 -22.12 -9.15 -1.81
N GLU A 119 -23.25 -8.83 -1.16
CA GLU A 119 -23.86 -9.66 -0.11
C GLU A 119 -24.21 -11.06 -0.62
N LYS A 120 -24.70 -11.16 -1.87
CA LYS A 120 -25.02 -12.44 -2.52
C LYS A 120 -23.78 -13.27 -2.82
N ILE A 121 -22.64 -12.64 -3.06
CA ILE A 121 -21.36 -13.35 -3.26
C ILE A 121 -20.85 -13.86 -1.91
N GLN A 122 -20.77 -12.96 -0.92
CA GLN A 122 -20.30 -13.27 0.42
C GLN A 122 -20.79 -12.21 1.42
N ALA A 123 -21.79 -12.54 2.23
CA ALA A 123 -22.36 -11.63 3.22
C ALA A 123 -21.33 -11.17 4.28
N SER A 124 -20.40 -12.04 4.67
CA SER A 124 -19.31 -11.74 5.62
C SER A 124 -18.30 -10.73 5.09
N SER A 125 -18.33 -10.41 3.78
CA SER A 125 -17.42 -9.44 3.17
C SER A 125 -17.81 -7.98 3.40
N LEU A 126 -19.07 -7.72 3.80
CA LEU A 126 -19.58 -6.38 4.03
C LEU A 126 -18.98 -5.75 5.29
N ARG A 127 -18.50 -4.52 5.16
CA ARG A 127 -18.00 -3.71 6.28
C ARG A 127 -19.09 -2.77 6.78
N GLN A 128 -18.88 -2.22 7.98
CA GLN A 128 -19.77 -1.20 8.56
C GLN A 128 -20.01 -0.03 7.60
N THR A 129 -19.00 0.38 6.85
CA THR A 129 -19.14 1.43 5.85
C THR A 129 -20.06 1.05 4.70
N ASP A 130 -20.01 -0.20 4.22
CA ASP A 130 -20.89 -0.69 3.15
C ASP A 130 -22.35 -0.75 3.66
N LEU A 131 -22.55 -1.15 4.92
CA LEU A 131 -23.87 -1.13 5.55
C LEU A 131 -24.43 0.29 5.69
N MET A 132 -23.58 1.29 5.98
CA MET A 132 -24.02 2.68 6.01
C MET A 132 -24.36 3.20 4.61
N GLU A 133 -23.56 2.88 3.58
CA GLU A 133 -23.84 3.30 2.20
C GLU A 133 -25.13 2.69 1.61
N ARG A 134 -25.57 1.55 2.14
CA ARG A 134 -26.86 0.97 1.78
C ARG A 134 -28.03 1.89 2.14
N ASP A 135 -27.91 2.59 3.27
CA ASP A 135 -28.98 3.38 3.86
C ASP A 135 -28.81 4.89 3.62
N PHE A 136 -27.60 5.34 3.24
CA PHE A 136 -27.27 6.75 2.99
C PHE A 136 -26.70 6.98 1.58
N THR A 137 -27.30 7.91 0.85
CA THR A 137 -26.86 8.26 -0.51
C THR A 137 -25.62 9.15 -0.47
N THR A 138 -24.51 8.67 -1.04
CA THR A 138 -23.33 9.51 -1.27
C THR A 138 -23.46 10.28 -2.59
N PRO A 139 -22.94 11.52 -2.70
CA PRO A 139 -23.11 12.36 -3.90
C PRO A 139 -22.61 11.75 -5.21
N LYS A 140 -21.59 10.87 -5.15
CA LYS A 140 -21.04 10.18 -6.32
C LYS A 140 -20.79 8.71 -5.98
N SER A 141 -21.76 7.86 -6.32
CA SER A 141 -21.70 6.40 -6.12
C SER A 141 -21.59 5.65 -7.44
N PHE A 142 -20.92 4.52 -7.40
CA PHE A 142 -20.74 3.60 -8.52
C PHE A 142 -21.42 2.28 -8.21
N HIS A 143 -21.71 1.49 -9.25
CA HIS A 143 -21.99 0.07 -9.04
C HIS A 143 -20.66 -0.65 -8.82
N ALA A 144 -20.01 -0.33 -7.70
CA ALA A 144 -18.67 -0.76 -7.35
C ALA A 144 -18.71 -2.02 -6.50
N LEU A 145 -18.15 -3.10 -7.03
CA LEU A 145 -18.01 -4.37 -6.33
C LEU A 145 -16.67 -4.39 -5.61
N ASN A 146 -16.67 -4.14 -4.30
CA ASN A 146 -15.46 -3.98 -3.48
C ASN A 146 -14.97 -5.34 -2.96
N LEU A 147 -14.15 -6.04 -3.76
CA LEU A 147 -13.85 -7.47 -3.60
C LEU A 147 -12.61 -7.79 -2.76
N TYR A 148 -11.95 -6.79 -2.18
CA TYR A 148 -10.74 -7.03 -1.40
C TYR A 148 -10.98 -7.91 -0.16
N THR A 149 -12.15 -7.77 0.50
CA THR A 149 -12.52 -8.56 1.68
C THR A 149 -13.06 -9.95 1.37
N ILE A 150 -13.40 -10.24 0.12
CA ILE A 150 -13.93 -11.55 -0.27
C ILE A 150 -12.80 -12.59 -0.21
N THR A 151 -13.06 -13.70 0.46
CA THR A 151 -12.07 -14.75 0.72
C THR A 151 -12.22 -15.88 -0.31
N GLU A 152 -11.10 -16.46 -0.73
CA GLU A 152 -11.10 -17.56 -1.71
C GLU A 152 -11.80 -18.80 -1.15
N GLN A 153 -11.75 -19.01 0.18
CA GLN A 153 -12.34 -20.16 0.87
C GLN A 153 -13.87 -20.17 0.78
N GLU A 154 -14.52 -19.01 0.91
CA GLU A 154 -15.99 -18.90 0.93
C GLU A 154 -16.57 -18.67 -0.47
N SER A 155 -15.78 -18.13 -1.41
CA SER A 155 -16.26 -17.72 -2.74
C SER A 155 -15.45 -18.35 -3.88
N SER A 156 -14.98 -19.59 -3.72
CA SER A 156 -14.18 -20.27 -4.75
C SER A 156 -14.89 -20.37 -6.10
N LEU A 157 -16.18 -20.70 -6.10
CA LEU A 157 -17.01 -20.80 -7.32
C LEU A 157 -17.17 -19.45 -8.03
N PHE A 158 -17.19 -18.35 -7.29
CA PHE A 158 -17.24 -17.00 -7.86
C PHE A 158 -15.93 -16.71 -8.61
N TYR A 159 -14.78 -17.01 -8.01
CA TYR A 159 -13.47 -16.79 -8.65
C TYR A 159 -13.23 -17.71 -9.85
N GLU A 160 -13.75 -18.94 -9.83
CA GLU A 160 -13.66 -19.87 -10.96
C GLU A 160 -14.46 -19.40 -12.17
N ASN A 161 -15.58 -18.69 -11.94
CA ASN A 161 -16.48 -18.23 -13.00
C ASN A 161 -16.47 -16.70 -13.18
N ILE A 162 -15.42 -16.01 -12.71
CA ILE A 162 -15.45 -14.56 -12.63
C ILE A 162 -15.55 -13.89 -14.00
N GLU A 163 -14.96 -14.49 -15.05
CA GLU A 163 -15.02 -13.96 -16.41
C GLU A 163 -16.44 -13.97 -16.96
N GLU A 164 -17.14 -15.09 -16.78
CA GLU A 164 -18.53 -15.21 -17.19
C GLU A 164 -19.41 -14.26 -16.36
N TYR A 165 -19.15 -14.17 -15.05
CA TYR A 165 -19.84 -13.23 -14.17
C TYR A 165 -19.67 -11.78 -14.63
N VAL A 166 -18.45 -11.36 -14.94
CA VAL A 166 -18.10 -10.02 -15.45
C VAL A 166 -18.86 -9.72 -16.74
N LYS A 167 -18.88 -10.68 -17.68
CA LYS A 167 -19.57 -10.55 -18.97
C LYS A 167 -21.10 -10.46 -18.79
N ASN A 168 -21.68 -11.41 -18.06
CA ASN A 168 -23.13 -11.50 -17.85
C ASN A 168 -23.68 -10.27 -17.11
N ASN A 169 -22.92 -9.73 -16.15
CA ASN A 169 -23.30 -8.54 -15.40
C ASN A 169 -22.87 -7.23 -16.06
N ARG A 170 -22.20 -7.28 -17.22
CA ARG A 170 -21.78 -6.12 -18.03
C ARG A 170 -20.88 -5.14 -17.26
N TYR A 171 -19.90 -5.67 -16.53
CA TYR A 171 -18.89 -4.84 -15.88
C TYR A 171 -18.02 -4.12 -16.92
N GLN A 172 -17.78 -2.84 -16.70
CA GLN A 172 -17.13 -1.98 -17.69
C GLN A 172 -15.66 -1.73 -17.37
N TYR A 173 -15.32 -1.70 -16.08
CA TYR A 173 -13.97 -1.38 -15.61
C TYR A 173 -13.53 -2.28 -14.47
N ILE A 174 -12.22 -2.43 -14.34
CA ILE A 174 -11.55 -3.07 -13.20
C ILE A 174 -10.54 -2.08 -12.63
N PHE A 175 -10.63 -1.84 -11.33
CA PHE A 175 -9.59 -1.24 -10.52
C PHE A 175 -8.82 -2.38 -9.86
N LEU A 176 -7.61 -2.63 -10.34
CA LEU A 176 -6.73 -3.70 -9.89
C LEU A 176 -5.44 -3.15 -9.28
N GLY A 177 -4.99 -3.68 -8.15
CA GLY A 177 -3.65 -3.37 -7.62
C GLY A 177 -2.61 -4.44 -7.98
N GLN A 178 -1.33 -4.07 -7.87
CA GLN A 178 -0.20 -4.88 -8.34
C GLN A 178 0.01 -6.18 -7.56
N GLU A 179 -0.39 -6.22 -6.29
CA GLU A 179 -0.30 -7.41 -5.44
C GLU A 179 -0.87 -8.66 -6.12
N HIS A 180 -1.88 -8.47 -6.98
CA HIS A 180 -2.57 -9.56 -7.65
C HIS A 180 -1.78 -10.24 -8.78
N PHE A 181 -0.63 -9.68 -9.16
CA PHE A 181 0.26 -10.24 -10.19
C PHE A 181 1.41 -11.09 -9.63
N SER A 182 1.50 -11.24 -8.30
CA SER A 182 2.66 -11.84 -7.63
C SER A 182 2.45 -13.24 -7.05
N SER A 183 1.19 -13.70 -6.96
CA SER A 183 0.80 -14.94 -6.27
C SER A 183 0.12 -15.94 -7.21
N ASN A 184 0.13 -17.22 -6.82
CA ASN A 184 -0.37 -18.37 -7.60
C ASN A 184 -1.72 -18.93 -7.11
N SER A 185 -2.41 -18.27 -6.17
CA SER A 185 -3.72 -18.74 -5.71
C SER A 185 -4.80 -18.61 -6.80
N LYS A 186 -5.96 -19.27 -6.63
CA LYS A 186 -7.00 -19.22 -7.67
C LYS A 186 -7.56 -17.81 -7.82
N LYS A 187 -7.77 -17.10 -6.70
CA LYS A 187 -8.19 -15.69 -6.69
C LYS A 187 -7.26 -14.82 -7.54
N GLU A 188 -5.96 -15.06 -7.42
CA GLU A 188 -4.94 -14.24 -8.09
C GLU A 188 -4.85 -14.53 -9.58
N LYS A 189 -4.95 -15.80 -9.97
CA LYS A 189 -5.09 -16.18 -11.38
C LYS A 189 -6.34 -15.57 -12.00
N ALA A 190 -7.47 -15.56 -11.29
CA ALA A 190 -8.71 -14.96 -11.75
C ALA A 190 -8.53 -13.46 -12.05
N TRP A 191 -7.84 -12.73 -11.17
CA TRP A 191 -7.51 -11.32 -11.40
C TRP A 191 -6.56 -11.08 -12.56
N GLN A 192 -5.54 -11.92 -12.71
CA GLN A 192 -4.60 -11.84 -13.83
C GLN A 192 -5.32 -12.05 -15.16
N THR A 193 -6.20 -13.05 -15.25
CA THR A 193 -6.95 -13.30 -16.48
C THR A 193 -7.87 -12.13 -16.81
N LEU A 194 -8.62 -11.62 -15.83
CA LEU A 194 -9.44 -10.43 -16.02
C LEU A 194 -8.63 -9.19 -16.42
N GLY A 195 -7.43 -9.02 -15.85
CA GLY A 195 -6.52 -7.95 -16.20
C GLY A 195 -6.04 -8.03 -17.65
N GLN A 196 -5.89 -9.24 -18.20
CA GLN A 196 -5.50 -9.49 -19.59
C GLN A 196 -6.67 -9.35 -20.58
N MET A 197 -7.92 -9.49 -20.14
CA MET A 197 -9.10 -9.35 -20.99
C MET A 197 -9.37 -7.91 -21.44
N GLY A 198 -8.92 -6.93 -20.66
CA GLY A 198 -9.17 -5.52 -20.92
C GLY A 198 -7.97 -4.75 -21.46
N THR A 199 -8.20 -3.47 -21.76
CA THR A 199 -7.13 -2.53 -22.13
C THR A 199 -6.85 -1.58 -20.97
N PRO A 200 -5.58 -1.38 -20.56
CA PRO A 200 -5.25 -0.44 -19.51
C PRO A 200 -5.62 0.98 -19.95
N LEU A 201 -6.51 1.62 -19.20
CA LEU A 201 -6.96 2.99 -19.42
C LEU A 201 -6.05 3.99 -18.70
N LYS A 202 -5.66 3.64 -17.47
CA LYS A 202 -4.75 4.45 -16.66
C LYS A 202 -3.92 3.56 -15.75
N ILE A 203 -2.65 3.91 -15.58
CA ILE A 203 -1.73 3.24 -14.67
C ILE A 203 -1.13 4.30 -13.75
N PHE A 204 -1.24 4.09 -12.45
CA PHE A 204 -0.57 4.90 -11.44
C PHE A 204 0.59 4.08 -10.89
N LYS A 205 1.81 4.57 -11.11
CA LYS A 205 3.03 3.87 -10.73
C LYS A 205 3.52 4.35 -9.36
N GLY A 206 3.68 3.43 -8.42
CA GLY A 206 4.35 3.67 -7.14
C GLY A 206 5.86 3.67 -7.31
N SER A 207 6.38 2.69 -8.04
CA SER A 207 7.80 2.48 -8.33
C SER A 207 8.05 2.33 -9.84
N GLU A 208 9.30 2.55 -10.27
CA GLU A 208 9.74 2.19 -11.63
C GLU A 208 9.88 0.67 -11.82
N ASN A 209 10.21 -0.03 -10.74
CA ASN A 209 10.31 -1.49 -10.73
C ASN A 209 8.98 -2.09 -10.29
N ASP A 210 8.46 -3.03 -11.08
CA ASP A 210 7.25 -3.76 -10.76
C ASP A 210 7.47 -4.62 -9.49
N GLY A 211 6.75 -4.31 -8.41
CA GLY A 211 6.73 -5.12 -7.19
C GLY A 211 7.33 -4.48 -5.94
N PHE A 212 7.89 -3.27 -6.01
CA PHE A 212 8.33 -2.58 -4.79
C PHE A 212 7.18 -1.77 -4.18
N ASP A 213 6.64 -2.27 -3.06
CA ASP A 213 5.64 -1.59 -2.23
C ASP A 213 6.19 -1.31 -0.84
N PHE A 214 6.45 -0.03 -0.54
CA PHE A 214 6.91 0.44 0.77
C PHE A 214 5.93 0.08 1.90
N THR A 215 4.65 -0.12 1.58
CA THR A 215 3.61 -0.45 2.57
C THR A 215 3.60 -1.92 2.98
N SER A 216 4.32 -2.80 2.27
CA SER A 216 4.42 -4.23 2.56
C SER A 216 5.30 -4.58 3.78
N GLY A 217 5.93 -3.58 4.42
CA GLY A 217 6.81 -3.76 5.57
C GLY A 217 8.22 -4.24 5.22
N ALA A 218 8.47 -4.62 3.96
CA ALA A 218 9.82 -4.84 3.44
C ALA A 218 10.37 -3.52 2.88
N PHE A 219 11.34 -2.91 3.57
CA PHE A 219 12.02 -1.69 3.09
C PHE A 219 12.82 -1.88 1.79
N GLY A 220 12.89 -3.11 1.26
CA GLY A 220 13.70 -3.45 0.10
C GLY A 220 15.16 -3.04 0.30
N ASN A 221 15.84 -2.71 -0.79
CA ASN A 221 17.12 -2.03 -0.70
C ASN A 221 16.90 -0.51 -0.60
N ILE A 222 17.76 0.19 0.13
CA ILE A 222 17.77 1.66 0.26
C ILE A 222 17.73 2.33 -1.12
N SER A 223 18.38 1.75 -2.14
CA SER A 223 18.33 2.28 -3.50
C SER A 223 16.92 2.33 -4.09
N ASP A 224 16.08 1.34 -3.78
CA ASP A 224 14.72 1.25 -4.35
C ASP A 224 13.77 2.23 -3.68
N PHE A 225 13.97 2.50 -2.39
CA PHE A 225 13.29 3.58 -1.68
C PHE A 225 13.50 4.94 -2.36
N PHE A 226 14.72 5.26 -2.78
CA PHE A 226 14.99 6.52 -3.47
C PHE A 226 14.39 6.58 -4.90
N LYS A 227 14.14 5.43 -5.53
CA LYS A 227 13.48 5.32 -6.85
C LYS A 227 11.95 5.43 -6.81
N LEU A 228 11.33 5.39 -5.62
CA LEU A 228 9.88 5.55 -5.48
C LEU A 228 9.40 6.88 -6.07
N LYS A 229 8.34 6.83 -6.87
CA LYS A 229 7.69 8.01 -7.46
C LYS A 229 6.50 8.47 -6.64
N ASN A 230 5.71 7.54 -6.14
CA ASN A 230 4.52 7.75 -5.32
C ASN A 230 4.46 6.70 -4.20
N PRO A 231 3.76 6.98 -3.08
CA PRO A 231 3.46 5.95 -2.10
C PRO A 231 2.43 4.94 -2.65
N GLY A 232 2.53 3.69 -2.19
CA GLY A 232 1.64 2.58 -2.58
C GLY A 232 2.15 1.75 -3.76
N PRO A 233 1.51 0.60 -4.05
CA PRO A 233 1.87 -0.27 -5.16
C PRO A 233 1.44 0.32 -6.52
N ASN A 234 1.83 -0.31 -7.63
CA ASN A 234 1.23 0.07 -8.92
C ASN A 234 -0.27 -0.26 -8.92
N THR A 235 -1.09 0.65 -9.43
CA THR A 235 -2.54 0.43 -9.57
C THR A 235 -2.99 0.67 -11.00
N PHE A 236 -3.90 -0.17 -11.47
CA PHE A 236 -4.34 -0.26 -12.85
C PHE A 236 -5.85 -0.02 -12.91
N ILE A 237 -6.24 0.83 -13.84
CA ILE A 237 -7.63 0.99 -14.25
C ILE A 237 -7.74 0.40 -15.65
N ILE A 238 -8.49 -0.69 -15.77
CA ILE A 238 -8.60 -1.50 -16.97
C ILE A 238 -10.02 -1.37 -17.51
N SER A 239 -10.14 -1.10 -18.81
CA SER A 239 -11.42 -1.04 -19.52
C SER A 239 -11.74 -2.38 -20.16
N LEU A 240 -12.93 -2.90 -19.89
CA LEU A 240 -13.44 -4.18 -20.41
C LEU A 240 -14.26 -4.03 -21.71
N LYS A 241 -14.45 -2.80 -22.18
CA LYS A 241 -15.36 -2.45 -23.30
C LYS A 241 -15.10 -3.18 -24.62
N LYS A 242 -13.92 -3.76 -24.85
CA LYS A 242 -13.59 -4.45 -26.11
C LYS A 242 -14.18 -5.86 -26.26
N GLN A 243 -14.74 -6.46 -25.19
CA GLN A 243 -15.24 -7.85 -25.23
C GLN A 243 -16.74 -7.98 -24.90
N ALA A 244 -17.45 -6.85 -24.70
CA ALA A 244 -18.88 -6.82 -24.40
C ALA A 244 -19.78 -6.65 -25.65
N LEU A 245 -19.24 -6.94 -26.84
CA LEU A 245 -19.93 -7.00 -28.13
C LEU A 245 -19.76 -8.39 -28.73
#